data_AF-A0A182NIT1-F1
#
_entry.id   AF-A0A182NIT1-F1
#
_cell.length_a   1.000
_cell.length_b   1.000
_cell.length_c   1.000
_cell.angle_alpha   90.00
_cell.angle_beta   90.00
_cell.angle_gamma   90.00
#
_symmetry.space_group_name_H-M   'P 1'
#
loop_
_entity.id
_entity.type
_entity.pdbx_description
1 polymer ?
#
loop_
_entity_poly.entity_id
_entity_poly.type
_entity_poly.pdbx_seq_one_letter_code
_entity_poly.pdbx_strand_id
1 'polypeptide(L)'
;MKLLTYNFLTSKCIRGVKVGHPLKLNIVEKKVINADFNSEFITRMLPRLDWGAICTAATNVGSDIPSSMPADIQNDAETLQKLHHILLEVDVVEGTLECPETGRIFPINNGVPNMLLNEDEV
;
A
#
# COMPACT_ATOMS: atom_id res chain seq x y z
N MET A 1 9.35 3.49 -1.47
CA MET A 1 8.47 2.59 -0.71
C MET A 1 7.56 1.82 -1.66
N LYS A 2 7.71 0.50 -1.70
CA LYS A 2 6.81 -0.40 -2.45
C LYS A 2 5.39 -0.32 -1.88
N LEU A 3 4.37 -0.39 -2.73
CA LEU A 3 2.97 -0.41 -2.27
C LEU A 3 2.63 -1.66 -1.45
N LEU A 4 3.39 -2.76 -1.65
CA LEU A 4 3.31 -3.91 -0.76
C LEU A 4 3.58 -3.52 0.70
N THR A 5 4.60 -2.69 0.96
CA THR A 5 4.93 -2.22 2.31
C THR A 5 3.81 -1.35 2.87
N TYR A 6 3.26 -0.45 2.05
CA TYR A 6 2.13 0.41 2.42
C TYR A 6 0.94 -0.39 2.96
N ASN A 7 0.62 -1.54 2.35
CA ASN A 7 -0.49 -2.38 2.78
C ASN A 7 -0.35 -2.91 4.21
N PHE A 8 0.87 -2.99 4.74
CA PHE A 8 1.13 -3.42 6.12
C PHE A 8 1.34 -2.28 7.12
N LEU A 9 1.42 -1.03 6.66
CA LEU A 9 1.60 0.12 7.55
C LEU A 9 0.27 0.49 8.23
N THR A 10 0.34 0.71 9.55
CA THR A 10 -0.78 1.14 10.37
C THR A 10 -0.34 2.22 11.34
N SER A 11 -1.27 3.13 11.65
CA SER A 11 -1.12 4.18 12.65
C SER A 11 -1.73 3.83 14.01
N LYS A 12 -2.07 2.55 14.22
CA LYS A 12 -2.71 2.07 15.46
C LYS A 12 -1.85 2.26 16.73
N CYS A 13 -0.56 2.52 16.57
CA CYS A 13 0.34 2.89 17.66
C CYS A 13 0.13 4.32 18.19
N ILE A 14 -0.64 5.18 17.50
CA ILE A 14 -0.98 6.51 17.98
C ILE A 14 -2.06 6.40 19.07
N ARG A 15 -1.90 7.15 20.16
CA ARG A 15 -2.89 7.29 21.23
C ARG A 15 -4.25 7.68 20.67
N GLY A 16 -5.27 6.88 20.97
CA GLY A 16 -6.66 7.14 20.59
C GLY A 16 -7.08 6.61 19.21
N VAL A 17 -6.15 6.05 18.43
CA VAL A 17 -6.46 5.38 17.15
C VAL A 17 -6.95 3.96 17.40
N LYS A 18 -8.11 3.60 16.82
CA LYS A 18 -8.69 2.26 16.98
C LYS A 18 -8.39 1.34 15.78
N VAL A 19 -8.50 1.88 14.57
CA VAL A 19 -8.35 1.14 13.30
C VAL A 19 -6.99 1.45 12.67
N GLY A 20 -6.72 2.74 12.41
CA GLY A 20 -5.42 3.23 11.96
C GLY A 20 -4.94 2.75 10.58
N HIS A 21 -5.83 2.13 9.79
CA HIS A 21 -5.54 1.56 8.46
C HIS A 21 -6.80 1.57 7.58
N PRO A 22 -6.68 1.75 6.24
CA PRO A 22 -5.49 2.16 5.52
C PRO A 22 -5.11 3.62 5.79
N LEU A 23 -3.81 3.92 5.68
CA LEU A 23 -3.32 5.29 5.71
C LEU A 23 -3.65 5.97 4.38
N LYS A 24 -4.03 7.26 4.38
CA LYS A 24 -4.26 7.95 3.10
C LYS A 24 -2.91 8.21 2.45
N LEU A 25 -2.67 7.57 1.30
CA LEU A 25 -1.45 7.74 0.52
C LEU A 25 -1.59 8.92 -0.43
N ASN A 26 -0.67 9.87 -0.31
CA ASN A 26 -0.48 10.94 -1.28
C ASN A 26 0.90 10.78 -1.93
N ILE A 27 0.93 10.67 -3.25
CA ILE A 27 2.14 10.41 -4.03
C ILE A 27 2.60 11.71 -4.67
N VAL A 28 3.79 12.19 -4.30
CA VAL A 28 4.42 13.35 -4.94
C VAL A 28 5.32 12.89 -6.08
N GLU A 29 6.13 11.85 -5.84
CA GLU A 29 6.99 11.24 -6.85
C GLU A 29 6.96 9.72 -6.71
N LYS A 30 6.89 9.01 -7.84
CA LYS A 30 6.99 7.54 -7.91
C LYS A 30 7.92 7.13 -9.04
N LYS A 31 8.57 5.97 -8.86
CA LYS A 31 9.35 5.28 -9.89
C LYS A 31 8.69 3.94 -10.18
N VAL A 32 8.81 3.49 -11.43
CA VAL A 32 8.50 2.11 -11.79
C VAL A 32 9.82 1.36 -11.91
N ILE A 33 9.99 0.32 -11.10
CA ILE A 33 11.15 -0.55 -11.09
C ILE A 33 10.76 -1.92 -11.64
N ASN A 34 11.59 -2.50 -12.49
CA ASN A 34 11.34 -3.83 -13.04
C ASN A 34 11.53 -4.88 -11.94
N ALA A 35 10.59 -5.82 -11.82
CA ALA A 35 10.69 -6.96 -10.93
C ALA A 35 10.18 -8.21 -11.65
N ASP A 36 10.86 -9.34 -11.46
CA ASP A 36 10.46 -10.60 -12.11
C ASP A 36 9.08 -11.02 -11.62
N PHE A 37 8.17 -11.24 -12.58
CA PHE A 37 6.81 -11.66 -12.29
C PHE A 37 6.79 -13.01 -11.59
N ASN A 38 6.17 -13.06 -10.41
CA ASN A 38 6.00 -14.28 -9.63
C ASN A 38 4.55 -14.42 -9.13
N SER A 39 3.74 -15.15 -9.89
CA SER A 39 2.32 -15.40 -9.58
C SER A 39 2.12 -16.15 -8.26
N GLU A 40 3.03 -17.06 -7.91
CA GLU A 40 2.97 -17.82 -6.67
C GLU A 40 3.19 -16.91 -5.46
N PHE A 41 4.14 -15.97 -5.54
CA PHE A 41 4.38 -14.99 -4.49
C PHE A 41 3.13 -14.11 -4.26
N ILE A 42 2.54 -13.57 -5.33
CA ILE A 42 1.34 -12.74 -5.23
C ILE A 42 0.20 -13.54 -4.59
N THR A 43 -0.07 -14.74 -5.10
CA THR A 43 -1.13 -15.63 -4.60
C THR A 43 -0.96 -15.95 -3.11
N ARG A 44 0.28 -16.21 -2.66
CA ARG A 44 0.57 -16.48 -1.24
C ARG A 44 0.43 -15.25 -0.35
N MET A 45 0.63 -14.05 -0.90
CA MET A 45 0.46 -12.80 -0.15
C MET A 45 -1.00 -12.38 -0.05
N LEU A 46 -1.85 -12.69 -1.03
CA LEU A 46 -3.27 -12.29 -1.07
C LEU A 46 -4.02 -12.43 0.27
N PRO A 47 -3.93 -13.53 1.03
CA PRO A 47 -4.68 -13.68 2.28
C PRO A 47 -4.24 -12.70 3.39
N ARG A 48 -3.05 -12.11 3.26
CA ARG A 48 -2.49 -11.14 4.23
C ARG A 48 -2.72 -9.70 3.81
N LEU A 49 -3.19 -9.47 2.59
CA LEU A 49 -3.34 -8.14 2.04
C LEU A 49 -4.75 -7.63 2.27
N ASP A 50 -4.87 -6.35 2.60
CA ASP A 50 -6.15 -5.67 2.60
C ASP A 50 -6.50 -5.23 1.17
N TRP A 51 -7.51 -5.86 0.56
CA TRP A 51 -7.91 -5.58 -0.82
C TRP A 51 -8.38 -4.13 -1.02
N GLY A 52 -9.08 -3.55 -0.03
CA GLY A 52 -9.56 -2.18 -0.09
C GLY A 52 -8.42 -1.16 -0.13
N ALA A 53 -7.38 -1.40 0.67
CA ALA A 53 -6.15 -0.62 0.66
C ALA A 53 -5.39 -0.74 -0.67
N ILE A 54 -5.37 -1.93 -1.29
CA ILE A 54 -4.80 -2.12 -2.63
C ILE A 54 -5.60 -1.34 -3.67
N CYS A 55 -6.94 -1.44 -3.69
CA CYS A 55 -7.78 -0.68 -4.62
C CYS A 55 -7.51 0.82 -4.50
N THR A 56 -7.43 1.32 -3.28
CA THR A 56 -7.10 2.73 -3.02
C THR A 56 -5.71 3.09 -3.56
N ALA A 57 -4.70 2.26 -3.30
CA ALA A 57 -3.35 2.47 -3.83
C ALA A 57 -3.31 2.40 -5.37
N ALA A 58 -4.04 1.46 -5.97
CA ALA A 58 -4.17 1.25 -7.41
C ALA A 58 -4.73 2.51 -8.09
N THR A 59 -5.80 3.09 -7.53
CA THR A 59 -6.36 4.36 -8.00
C THR A 59 -5.34 5.49 -7.93
N ASN A 60 -4.58 5.61 -6.83
CA ASN A 60 -3.54 6.64 -6.70
C ASN A 60 -2.40 6.49 -7.71
N VAL A 61 -2.09 5.26 -8.15
CA VAL A 61 -1.05 5.02 -9.16
C VAL A 61 -1.58 5.00 -10.59
N GLY A 62 -2.90 5.10 -10.79
CA GLY A 62 -3.53 5.06 -12.11
C GLY A 62 -3.63 3.65 -12.71
N SER A 63 -3.66 2.61 -11.87
CA SER A 63 -3.88 1.23 -12.29
C SER A 63 -5.32 0.80 -11.98
N ASP A 64 -5.92 0.05 -12.89
CA ASP A 64 -7.30 -0.45 -12.75
C ASP A 64 -7.28 -1.92 -12.27
N ILE A 65 -7.89 -2.18 -11.13
CA ILE A 65 -8.08 -3.52 -10.58
C ILE A 65 -9.53 -3.70 -10.12
N PRO A 66 -10.03 -4.95 -10.08
CA PRO A 66 -11.41 -5.22 -9.63
C PRO A 66 -11.71 -4.63 -8.25
N SER A 67 -12.87 -3.98 -8.10
CA SER A 67 -13.30 -3.39 -6.83
C SER A 67 -13.44 -4.41 -5.71
N SER A 68 -13.76 -5.66 -6.05
CA SER A 68 -13.83 -6.79 -5.15
C SER A 68 -12.86 -7.89 -5.59
N MET A 69 -12.22 -8.56 -4.64
CA MET A 69 -11.32 -9.66 -4.91
C MET A 69 -12.05 -10.76 -5.72
N PRO A 70 -11.58 -11.09 -6.94
CA PRO A 70 -12.16 -12.16 -7.74
C PRO A 70 -12.08 -13.51 -7.03
N ALA A 71 -13.12 -14.33 -7.14
CA ALA A 71 -13.14 -15.66 -6.53
C ALA A 71 -12.07 -16.61 -7.10
N ASP A 72 -11.72 -16.44 -8.38
CA ASP A 72 -10.73 -17.26 -9.09
C ASP A 72 -9.50 -16.46 -9.52
N ILE A 73 -9.03 -15.58 -8.63
CA ILE A 73 -7.87 -14.71 -8.88
C ILE A 73 -6.58 -15.49 -9.19
N GLN A 74 -6.48 -16.75 -8.77
CA GLN A 74 -5.30 -17.59 -9.02
C GLN A 74 -5.14 -17.97 -10.49
N ASN A 75 -6.25 -18.06 -11.23
CA ASN A 75 -6.26 -18.37 -12.66
C ASN A 75 -6.37 -17.09 -13.52
N ASP A 76 -6.59 -15.94 -12.91
CA ASP A 76 -6.64 -14.65 -13.57
C ASP A 76 -5.24 -14.04 -13.71
N ALA A 77 -4.54 -14.47 -14.76
CA ALA A 77 -3.19 -14.00 -15.05
C ALA A 77 -3.11 -12.47 -15.26
N GLU A 78 -4.17 -11.84 -15.78
CA GLU A 78 -4.21 -10.40 -16.01
C GLU A 78 -4.25 -9.63 -14.69
N THR A 79 -5.14 -10.04 -13.78
CA THR A 79 -5.22 -9.44 -12.44
C THR A 79 -3.95 -9.70 -11.64
N LEU A 80 -3.35 -10.89 -11.72
CA LEU A 80 -2.08 -11.19 -11.03
C LEU A 80 -0.93 -10.33 -11.56
N GLN A 81 -0.84 -10.08 -12.86
CA GLN A 81 0.16 -9.18 -13.45
C GLN A 81 -0.05 -7.73 -12.99
N LYS A 82 -1.30 -7.25 -12.97
CA LYS A 82 -1.63 -5.91 -12.44
C LYS A 82 -1.25 -5.79 -10.96
N LEU A 83 -1.55 -6.80 -10.15
CA LEU A 83 -1.16 -6.83 -8.74
C LEU A 83 0.35 -6.85 -8.55
N HIS A 84 1.08 -7.63 -9.35
CA HIS A 84 2.54 -7.62 -9.34
C HIS A 84 3.10 -6.22 -9.63
N HIS A 85 2.60 -5.58 -10.68
CA HIS A 85 3.00 -4.23 -11.04
C HIS A 85 2.77 -3.25 -9.87
N ILE A 86 1.54 -3.21 -9.34
CA ILE A 86 1.17 -2.30 -8.25
C ILE A 86 2.03 -2.57 -7.01
N LEU A 87 2.12 -3.83 -6.56
CA LEU A 87 2.71 -4.18 -5.28
C LEU A 87 4.24 -4.13 -5.28
N LEU A 88 4.88 -4.55 -6.37
CA LEU A 88 6.32 -4.78 -6.43
C LEU A 88 7.07 -3.81 -7.34
N GLU A 89 6.44 -3.33 -8.41
CA GLU A 89 7.11 -2.48 -9.41
C GLU A 89 6.92 -0.99 -9.13
N VAL A 90 5.83 -0.59 -8.48
CA VAL A 90 5.63 0.82 -8.11
C VAL A 90 6.33 1.13 -6.79
N ASP A 91 7.27 2.07 -6.85
CA ASP A 91 8.04 2.55 -5.71
C ASP A 91 7.82 4.04 -5.48
N VAL A 92 7.13 4.40 -4.39
CA VAL A 92 6.88 5.80 -4.01
C VAL A 92 8.16 6.41 -3.46
N VAL A 93 8.65 7.49 -4.06
CA VAL A 93 9.92 8.16 -3.67
C VAL A 93 9.65 9.23 -2.64
N GLU A 94 8.72 10.10 -2.97
CA GLU A 94 8.35 11.26 -2.18
C GLU A 94 6.83 11.25 -2.06
N GLY A 95 6.33 11.51 -0.87
CA GLY A 95 4.91 11.46 -0.59
C GLY A 95 4.60 11.52 0.89
N THR A 96 3.36 11.28 1.23
CA THR A 96 2.91 11.28 2.62
C THR A 96 1.88 10.20 2.87
N LEU A 97 1.88 9.67 4.09
CA LEU A 97 0.83 8.80 4.62
C LEU A 97 0.09 9.56 5.71
N GLU A 98 -1.23 9.64 5.65
CA GLU A 98 -2.03 10.32 6.68
C GLU A 98 -2.85 9.30 7.48
N CYS A 99 -2.82 9.40 8.81
CA CYS A 99 -3.70 8.63 9.68
C CYS A 99 -5.17 9.02 9.41
N PRO A 100 -6.07 8.06 9.12
CA PRO A 100 -7.47 8.36 8.81
C PRO A 100 -8.26 8.91 10.00
N GLU A 101 -7.81 8.66 11.24
CA GLU A 101 -8.52 9.05 12.47
C GLU A 101 -8.00 10.35 13.09
N THR A 102 -6.68 10.55 13.11
CA THR A 102 -6.06 11.74 13.75
C THR A 102 -5.60 12.80 12.76
N GLY A 103 -5.52 12.48 11.47
CA GLY A 103 -4.93 13.36 10.46
C GLY A 103 -3.40 13.47 10.56
N ARG A 104 -2.74 12.69 11.43
CA ARG A 104 -1.28 12.70 11.57
C ARG A 104 -0.62 12.30 10.26
N ILE A 105 0.30 13.14 9.80
CA ILE A 105 1.04 12.95 8.55
C ILE A 105 2.40 12.31 8.83
N PHE A 106 2.72 11.25 8.09
CA PHE A 106 4.00 10.55 8.06
C PHE A 106 4.65 10.80 6.69
N PRO A 107 5.79 11.50 6.62
CA PRO A 107 6.44 11.77 5.34
C PRO A 107 7.14 10.52 4.81
N ILE A 108 7.12 10.37 3.48
CA ILE A 108 7.91 9.41 2.73
C ILE A 108 9.00 10.20 2.03
N ASN A 109 10.26 9.97 2.40
CA ASN A 109 11.42 10.64 1.79
C ASN A 109 12.39 9.58 1.27
N ASN A 110 12.90 9.74 0.05
CA ASN A 110 13.79 8.77 -0.61
C ASN A 110 13.26 7.32 -0.57
N GLY A 111 11.94 7.19 -0.62
CA GLY A 111 11.24 5.92 -0.57
C GLY A 111 11.20 5.24 0.80
N VAL A 112 11.55 5.94 1.88
CA VAL A 112 11.46 5.46 3.26
C VAL A 112 10.34 6.21 3.99
N PRO A 113 9.28 5.53 4.44
CA PRO A 113 8.25 6.14 5.28
C PRO A 113 8.78 6.37 6.69
N ASN A 114 8.67 7.60 7.20
CA ASN A 114 9.01 7.91 8.59
C ASN A 114 7.77 7.76 9.48
N MET A 115 7.69 6.65 10.20
CA MET A 115 6.59 6.30 11.11
C MET A 115 6.90 6.62 12.58
N LEU A 116 7.91 7.44 12.87
CA LEU A 116 8.26 7.83 14.24
C LEU A 116 7.17 8.72 14.84
N LEU A 117 6.88 8.46 16.11
CA LEU A 117 5.94 9.22 16.93
C LEU A 117 6.70 9.91 18.06
N ASN A 118 6.21 11.09 18.46
CA ASN A 118 6.70 11.73 19.68
C ASN A 118 6.15 11.02 20.93
N GLU A 119 6.78 11.23 22.09
CA GLU A 119 6.37 10.57 23.35
C GLU A 119 4.93 10.89 23.76
N ASP A 120 4.42 12.07 23.41
CA ASP A 120 3.05 12.52 23.66
C ASP A 120 2.02 11.89 22.70
N GLU A 121 2.47 11.35 21.56
CA GLU A 121 1.62 10.75 20.52
C GLU A 121 1.37 9.24 20.73
N VAL A 122 2.11 8.58 21.62
CA VAL A 122 1.99 7.14 21.94
C VAL A 122 1.01 6.87 23.09
#